data_AF-A0A921G9V0-F1
#
_entry.id   AF-A0A921G9V0-F1
#
_cell.length_a   1.000
_cell.length_b   1.000
_cell.length_c   1.000
_cell.angle_alpha   90.00
_cell.angle_beta   90.00
_cell.angle_gamma   90.00
#
_symmetry.space_group_name_H-M   'P 1'
#
loop_
_entity.id
_entity.type
_entity.pdbx_description
1 polymer ?
#
loop_
_entity_poly.entity_id
_entity_poly.type
_entity_poly.pdbx_seq_one_letter_code
_entity_poly.pdbx_strand_id
1 'polypeptide(L)'
;MGASPYDKKAFDEIKAYNLKDDLKDIPIFYGRGTWDESKMSFKDRSLCKLLQKVIAKKDPETYEPWMKALVLAKGKKCDWTDRKYIEPIIDYIKNENI
;
A
#
# COMPACT_ATOMS: atom_id res chain seq x y z
N MET A 1 4.79 -1.43 1.24
CA MET A 1 3.52 -1.05 1.89
C MET A 1 3.57 0.46 2.10
N GLY A 2 2.77 1.23 1.34
CA GLY A 2 2.86 2.70 1.29
C GLY A 2 2.80 3.24 -0.14
N ALA A 3 3.44 2.56 -1.10
CA ALA A 3 3.45 2.97 -2.50
C ALA A 3 2.33 2.39 -3.37
N SER A 4 1.73 1.27 -2.98
CA SER A 4 0.67 0.63 -3.78
C SER A 4 -0.60 1.48 -3.76
N PRO A 5 -1.19 1.85 -4.91
CA PRO A 5 -2.50 2.52 -4.96
C PRO A 5 -3.61 1.58 -4.45
N TYR A 6 -4.78 2.15 -4.14
CA TYR A 6 -5.94 1.34 -3.79
C TYR A 6 -6.35 0.51 -5.00
N ASP A 7 -6.55 -0.78 -4.76
CA ASP A 7 -7.11 -1.72 -5.72
C ASP A 7 -8.05 -2.63 -4.94
N LYS A 8 -9.31 -2.72 -5.37
CA LYS A 8 -10.35 -3.42 -4.60
C LYS A 8 -10.08 -4.92 -4.52
N LYS A 9 -9.59 -5.53 -5.60
CA LYS A 9 -9.28 -6.96 -5.63
C LYS A 9 -8.16 -7.28 -4.65
N ALA A 10 -7.04 -6.55 -4.71
CA ALA A 10 -5.93 -6.73 -3.78
C ALA A 10 -6.35 -6.46 -2.33
N PHE A 11 -7.20 -5.46 -2.08
CA PHE A 11 -7.73 -5.16 -0.76
C PHE A 11 -8.58 -6.31 -0.21
N ASP A 12 -9.52 -6.82 -1.01
CA ASP A 12 -10.41 -7.92 -0.62
C ASP A 12 -9.61 -9.23 -0.40
N GLU A 13 -8.58 -9.50 -1.21
CA GLU A 13 -7.67 -10.64 -1.04
C GLU A 13 -6.86 -10.53 0.25
N ILE A 14 -6.30 -9.35 0.55
CA ILE A 14 -5.58 -9.10 1.81
C ILE A 14 -6.53 -9.26 3.00
N LYS A 15 -7.76 -8.73 2.91
CA LYS A 15 -8.78 -8.89 3.95
C LYS A 15 -9.08 -10.37 4.20
N ALA A 16 -9.42 -11.12 3.15
CA ALA A 16 -9.78 -12.54 3.27
C ALA A 16 -8.60 -13.41 3.74
N TYR A 17 -7.36 -13.06 3.38
CA TYR A 17 -6.19 -13.81 3.79
C TYR A 17 -5.84 -13.59 5.27
N ASN A 18 -5.97 -12.36 5.78
CA ASN A 18 -5.51 -11.99 7.12
C ASN A 18 -6.61 -11.92 8.18
N LEU A 19 -7.84 -11.52 7.83
CA LEU A 19 -8.97 -11.36 8.75
C LEU A 19 -9.90 -12.57 8.65
N LYS A 20 -9.46 -13.69 9.23
CA LYS A 20 -10.20 -14.97 9.26
C LYS A 20 -10.82 -15.23 10.62
N ASP A 21 -11.75 -16.17 10.66
CA ASP A 21 -12.37 -16.69 11.89
C ASP A 21 -12.89 -15.54 12.77
N ASP A 22 -12.37 -15.42 13.99
CA ASP A 22 -12.77 -14.41 14.97
C ASP A 22 -12.41 -12.97 14.55
N LEU A 23 -11.54 -12.79 13.54
CA LEU A 23 -11.10 -11.48 13.05
C LEU A 23 -11.93 -10.96 11.88
N LYS A 24 -12.85 -11.77 11.33
CA LYS A 24 -13.57 -11.45 10.08
C LYS A 24 -14.39 -10.15 10.14
N ASP A 25 -14.85 -9.80 11.34
CA ASP A 25 -15.74 -8.67 11.60
C ASP A 25 -14.97 -7.41 12.05
N ILE A 26 -13.64 -7.48 12.18
CA ILE A 26 -12.83 -6.31 12.53
C ILE A 26 -12.88 -5.29 11.38
N PRO A 27 -13.15 -4.01 11.65
CA PRO A 27 -13.13 -2.95 10.64
C PRO A 27 -11.73 -2.83 10.03
N ILE A 28 -11.68 -2.69 8.71
CA ILE A 28 -10.43 -2.53 7.96
C ILE A 28 -10.51 -1.30 7.07
N PHE A 29 -9.47 -0.48 7.12
CA PHE A 29 -9.38 0.77 6.37
C PHE A 29 -8.12 0.77 5.54
N TYR A 30 -8.18 1.37 4.36
CA TYR A 30 -7.03 1.54 3.49
C TYR A 30 -6.46 2.94 3.62
N GLY A 31 -5.15 3.04 3.82
CA GLY A 31 -4.39 4.29 3.73
C GLY A 31 -3.15 4.11 2.88
N ARG A 32 -2.96 5.00 1.90
CA ARG A 32 -1.71 5.06 1.13
C ARG A 32 -0.67 5.89 1.86
N GLY A 33 0.58 5.47 1.81
CA GLY A 33 1.67 6.03 2.60
C GLY A 33 2.66 6.84 1.76
N THR A 34 3.88 6.95 2.27
CA THR A 34 5.00 7.63 1.59
C THR A 34 6.03 6.62 1.10
N TRP A 35 6.87 7.06 0.17
CA TRP A 35 8.07 6.37 -0.29
C TRP A 35 9.27 7.30 -0.11
N ASP A 36 10.17 6.94 0.79
CA ASP A 36 11.42 7.67 1.02
C ASP A 36 12.56 6.67 1.32
N GLU A 37 13.32 6.31 0.28
CA GLU A 37 14.48 5.42 0.40
C GLU A 37 15.57 5.98 1.34
N SER A 38 15.59 7.28 1.61
CA SER A 38 16.55 7.87 2.56
C SER A 38 16.20 7.57 4.03
N LYS A 39 14.92 7.26 4.31
CA LYS A 39 14.44 6.86 5.65
C LYS A 39 14.42 5.35 5.84
N MET A 40 14.63 4.57 4.78
CA MET A 40 14.67 3.10 4.84
C MET A 40 16.01 2.62 5.43
N SER A 41 15.97 1.47 6.11
CA SER A 41 17.21 0.77 6.48
C SER A 41 18.01 0.35 5.23
N PHE A 42 19.31 0.10 5.39
CA PHE A 42 20.14 -0.38 4.28
C PHE A 42 19.59 -1.67 3.65
N LYS A 43 19.06 -2.58 4.48
CA LYS A 43 18.49 -3.86 4.04
C LYS A 43 17.21 -3.63 3.22
N ASP A 44 16.26 -2.87 3.75
CA ASP A 44 14.99 -2.59 3.08
C ASP A 44 15.21 -1.85 1.76
N ARG A 45 16.09 -0.85 1.76
CA ARG A 45 16.46 -0.10 0.56
C ARG A 45 17.08 -1.01 -0.51
N SER A 46 17.94 -1.94 -0.11
CA SER A 46 18.56 -2.90 -1.05
C SER A 46 17.52 -3.86 -1.64
N LEU A 47 16.59 -4.36 -0.82
CA LEU A 47 15.49 -5.22 -1.26
C LEU A 47 14.56 -4.50 -2.22
N CYS A 48 14.18 -3.25 -1.91
CA CYS A 48 13.35 -2.41 -2.78
C CYS A 48 14.02 -2.15 -4.13
N LYS A 49 15.33 -1.85 -4.14
CA LYS A 49 16.09 -1.66 -5.38
C LYS A 49 16.18 -2.93 -6.22
N LEU A 50 16.34 -4.09 -5.59
CA LEU A 50 16.29 -5.38 -6.28
C LEU A 50 14.92 -5.61 -6.91
N LEU A 51 13.85 -5.38 -6.15
CA LEU A 51 12.47 -5.52 -6.64
C LEU A 51 12.19 -4.59 -7.82
N GLN A 52 12.57 -3.31 -7.73
CA GLN A 52 12.46 -2.35 -8.84
C GLN A 52 13.22 -2.83 -10.09
N LYS A 53 14.43 -3.41 -9.93
CA LYS A 53 15.21 -3.98 -11.04
C LYS A 53 14.53 -5.19 -11.67
N VAL A 54 13.92 -6.06 -10.87
CA VAL A 54 13.19 -7.23 -11.38
C VAL A 54 11.95 -6.80 -12.16
N ILE A 55 11.18 -5.85 -11.62
CA ILE A 55 9.97 -5.33 -12.28
C ILE A 55 10.33 -4.62 -13.58
N ALA A 56 11.40 -3.81 -13.61
CA ALA A 56 11.83 -3.08 -14.80
C ALA A 56 12.20 -3.98 -16.01
N LYS A 57 12.35 -5.30 -15.81
CA LYS A 57 12.59 -6.28 -16.89
C LYS A 57 11.30 -6.89 -17.43
N LYS A 58 10.15 -6.68 -16.79
CA LYS A 58 8.85 -7.16 -17.25
C LYS A 58 8.30 -6.22 -18.31
N ASP A 59 7.34 -6.70 -19.10
CA ASP A 59 6.60 -5.87 -20.05
C ASP A 59 5.77 -4.81 -19.28
N PRO A 60 5.96 -3.50 -19.53
CA PRO A 60 5.18 -2.43 -18.90
C PRO A 60 3.66 -2.56 -19.04
N GLU A 61 3.18 -3.18 -20.13
CA GLU A 61 1.75 -3.40 -20.36
C GLU A 61 1.18 -4.44 -19.38
N THR A 62 2.03 -5.31 -18.85
CA THR A 62 1.67 -6.34 -17.85
C THR A 62 1.77 -5.85 -16.41
N TYR A 63 2.17 -4.60 -16.18
CA TYR A 63 2.38 -4.11 -14.82
C TYR A 63 1.06 -3.98 -14.07
N GLU A 64 1.02 -4.60 -12.89
CA GLU A 64 0.01 -4.29 -11.90
C GLU A 64 0.15 -2.84 -11.39
N PRO A 65 -0.93 -2.23 -10.86
CA PRO A 65 -0.91 -0.83 -10.41
C PRO A 65 0.22 -0.51 -9.41
N TRP A 66 0.53 -1.44 -8.50
CA TRP A 66 1.61 -1.26 -7.52
C TRP A 66 3.00 -1.32 -8.17
N MET A 67 3.18 -2.11 -9.23
CA MET A 67 4.44 -2.20 -9.98
C MET A 67 4.73 -0.88 -10.68
N LYS A 68 3.71 -0.28 -11.33
CA LYS A 68 3.81 1.05 -11.96
C LYS A 68 4.24 2.09 -10.94
N ALA A 69 3.57 2.15 -9.79
CA ALA A 69 3.90 3.09 -8.72
C ALA A 69 5.33 2.90 -8.18
N LEU A 70 5.76 1.65 -7.99
CA LEU A 70 7.08 1.32 -7.45
C LEU A 70 8.23 1.68 -8.41
N VAL A 71 8.05 1.44 -9.71
CA VAL A 71 9.04 1.84 -10.73
C VAL A 71 9.09 3.37 -10.86
N LEU A 72 7.94 4.05 -10.85
CA LEU A 72 7.87 5.52 -10.92
C LEU A 72 8.53 6.22 -9.73
N ALA A 73 8.50 5.58 -8.55
CA ALA A 73 9.08 6.10 -7.32
C ALA A 73 10.61 5.88 -7.20
N LYS A 74 11.22 5.14 -8.13
CA LYS A 74 12.66 4.84 -8.11
C LYS A 74 13.50 6.11 -8.05
N GLY A 75 14.31 6.22 -6.99
CA GLY A 75 15.19 7.38 -6.77
C GLY A 75 14.47 8.68 -6.43
N LYS A 76 13.15 8.65 -6.20
CA LYS A 76 12.34 9.81 -5.83
C LYS A 76 11.83 9.67 -4.40
N LYS A 77 11.47 10.80 -3.80
CA LYS A 77 10.58 10.82 -2.64
C LYS A 77 9.16 11.02 -3.16
N CYS A 78 8.23 10.18 -2.72
CA CYS A 78 6.83 10.29 -3.11
C CYS A 78 5.96 10.28 -1.86
N ASP A 79 4.96 11.14 -1.83
CA ASP A 79 3.95 11.19 -0.77
C ASP A 79 2.58 11.04 -1.43
N TRP A 80 1.86 9.98 -1.05
CA TRP A 80 0.49 9.73 -1.49
C TRP A 80 -0.49 9.72 -0.33
N THR A 81 -0.06 10.21 0.84
CA THR A 81 -0.96 10.37 1.97
C THR A 81 -2.05 11.37 1.61
N ASP A 82 -3.27 11.07 2.04
CA ASP A 82 -4.45 11.88 1.73
C ASP A 82 -5.40 11.78 2.92
N ARG A 83 -5.90 12.93 3.38
CA ARG A 83 -6.81 13.00 4.53
C ARG A 83 -8.09 12.22 4.28
N LYS A 84 -8.52 12.06 3.02
CA LYS A 84 -9.70 11.26 2.67
C LYS A 84 -9.63 9.82 3.18
N TYR A 85 -8.43 9.26 3.32
CA TYR A 85 -8.27 7.89 3.84
C TYR A 85 -8.56 7.78 5.34
N ILE A 86 -8.60 8.92 6.06
CA ILE A 86 -8.92 8.98 7.48
C ILE A 86 -10.42 9.18 7.71
N GLU A 87 -11.16 9.74 6.74
CA GLU A 87 -12.61 9.98 6.85
C GLU A 87 -13.39 8.72 7.26
N PRO A 88 -13.18 7.53 6.64
CA PRO A 88 -13.88 6.31 7.05
C PRO A 88 -13.60 5.88 8.49
N ILE A 89 -12.41 6.21 9.02
CA ILE A 89 -12.03 5.90 10.41
C ILE A 89 -12.79 6.84 11.36
N ILE A 90 -12.84 8.13 11.02
CA ILE A 90 -13.58 9.13 11.81
C ILE A 90 -15.08 8.77 11.83
N ASP A 91 -15.64 8.44 10.68
CA ASP A 91 -17.05 8.05 10.57
C ASP A 91 -17.34 6.78 11.35
N TYR A 92 -16.44 5.79 11.31
CA TYR A 92 -16.57 4.59 12.12
C TYR A 92 -16.62 4.92 13.61
N ILE A 93 -15.67 5.72 14.11
CA ILE A 93 -15.61 6.11 15.55
C ILE A 93 -16.84 6.94 15.97
N LYS A 94 -17.39 7.77 15.09
CA LYS A 94 -18.58 8.58 15.41
C LYS A 94 -19.88 7.78 15.43
N ASN A 95 -19.97 6.73 14.60
CA ASN A 95 -21.19 5.93 14.43
C ASN A 95 -21.22 4.70 15.33
N GLU A 96 -20.05 4.15 15.67
CA GLU A 96 -19.88 3.29 16.83
C GLU A 96 -20.04 4.20 18.05
N ASN A 97 -21.20 4.16 18.73
CA ASN A 97 -21.38 4.85 20.01
C ASN A 97 -20.43 4.25 21.07
N ILE A 98 -19.14 4.58 20.99
CA ILE A 98 -18.12 4.32 22.03
C ILE A 98 -18.14 5.47 23.03
#